data_AF-A0A3D5S6X4-F1
#
_entry.id   AF-A0A3D5S6X4-F1
#
_cell.length_a   1.000
_cell.length_b   1.000
_cell.length_c   1.000
_cell.angle_alpha   90.00
_cell.angle_beta   90.00
_cell.angle_gamma   90.00
#
_symmetry.space_group_name_H-M   'P 1'
#
loop_
_entity.id
_entity.type
_entity.pdbx_description
1 polymer ?
#
loop_
_entity_poly.entity_id
_entity_poly.type
_entity_poly.pdbx_seq_one_letter_code
_entity_poly.pdbx_strand_id
1 'polypeptide(L)'
;MPSHCFNILTFNHPQEEQTFYFTDQEQANLTRIYKSLVPDEVIEKYGEQDHYYTSFTVEEEDFLAVSKPTSPQFETKTNEQGEERSYTIRNSTFSTSVLKRYYNSLIHSHFKGKGFLVKPNFISDTEVWLPSTKQDTTGQYKIFDRFSLKVQFKTVSDSLELLVTFEGKSKIFKVPVSTLLEDVSPTDINWVVYEKGLYRFDELPDSGKREYDKVYPVWNFEIRDALMQGTEAPDKTNKYKKFREGIDKFYNQYLNTEEFKAIIPITSNGFIPVNKINVGSVNNSSNRLLFGEQKSGIVPMDGMKEHGPFDFSSTSKIHFFFIFHKDDQHIAQKMDGYFKGSEFGFKGLTKFIHTPYHTEKGFSIRFDDRDDPWPEIYEAITNKHFESDIQYIAIYISPFSKNAPDKSRRKIYYKLKELLLKEGVSSQVIDGEKVLTNEKYYYSLPNIAIAILAKLNGIPWKLDTKLKNELIVGIGAFRNSEVDIQ
;
A
#
# COMPACT_ATOMS: atom_id res chain seq x y z
N MET A 1 9.35 27.93 10.17
CA MET A 1 8.72 27.15 9.08
C MET A 1 7.22 27.01 9.37
N PRO A 2 6.35 26.95 8.35
CA PRO A 2 4.93 26.66 8.52
C PRO A 2 4.72 25.35 9.27
N SER A 3 3.63 25.24 10.04
CA SER A 3 3.32 24.01 10.80
C SER A 3 2.88 22.85 9.90
N HIS A 4 2.28 23.15 8.74
CA HIS A 4 1.80 22.18 7.75
C HIS A 4 2.16 22.65 6.34
N CYS A 5 2.73 21.74 5.54
CA CYS A 5 3.07 21.97 4.14
C CYS A 5 2.62 20.77 3.29
N PHE A 6 2.32 21.02 2.03
CA PHE A 6 2.32 19.98 1.00
C PHE A 6 3.77 19.74 0.59
N ASN A 7 4.22 18.50 0.43
CA ASN A 7 5.58 18.17 -0.01
C ASN A 7 5.81 18.48 -1.51
N ILE A 8 5.31 19.62 -1.97
CA ILE A 8 5.27 20.06 -3.35
C ILE A 8 6.16 21.31 -3.46
N LEU A 9 7.00 21.32 -4.47
CA LEU A 9 7.78 22.47 -4.91
C LEU A 9 7.13 23.06 -6.15
N THR A 10 7.15 24.38 -6.31
CA THR A 10 6.78 25.01 -7.58
C THR A 10 8.01 25.19 -8.46
N PHE A 11 7.85 25.05 -9.77
CA PHE A 11 8.93 25.30 -10.72
C PHE A 11 8.41 25.94 -12.02
N ASN A 12 9.32 26.53 -12.78
CA ASN A 12 9.04 27.10 -14.11
C ASN A 12 9.53 26.18 -15.21
N HIS A 13 9.07 26.42 -16.44
CA HIS A 13 9.70 25.81 -17.60
C HIS A 13 11.18 26.24 -17.69
N PRO A 14 12.12 25.34 -18.08
CA PRO A 14 13.53 25.67 -18.26
C PRO A 14 13.80 26.76 -19.31
N GLN A 15 12.93 26.82 -20.33
CA GLN A 15 13.00 27.75 -21.46
C GLN A 15 11.57 28.14 -21.87
N GLU A 16 11.40 29.32 -22.47
CA GLU A 16 10.10 29.83 -22.96
C GLU A 16 9.60 29.09 -24.20
N GLU A 17 10.54 28.57 -25.00
CA GLU A 17 10.30 27.70 -26.14
C GLU A 17 11.07 26.40 -25.93
N GLN A 18 10.49 25.28 -26.34
CA GLN A 18 11.15 23.97 -26.29
C GLN A 18 11.25 23.41 -27.71
N THR A 19 12.42 22.88 -28.04
CA THR A 19 12.62 22.13 -29.27
C THR A 19 12.76 20.66 -28.92
N PHE A 20 11.87 19.83 -29.46
CA PHE A 20 11.93 18.38 -29.32
C PHE A 20 12.18 17.71 -30.66
N TYR A 21 13.04 16.70 -30.65
CA TYR A 21 13.42 15.90 -31.82
C TYR A 21 12.59 14.62 -31.84
N PHE A 22 11.94 14.34 -32.97
CA PHE A 22 11.03 13.20 -33.18
C PHE A 22 11.49 12.30 -34.32
N THR A 23 11.16 11.02 -34.25
CA THR A 23 11.32 10.04 -35.32
C THR A 23 10.15 9.07 -35.34
N ASP A 24 9.94 8.43 -36.49
CA ASP A 24 9.01 7.32 -36.68
C ASP A 24 9.60 5.95 -36.31
N GLN A 25 10.92 5.87 -36.13
CA GLN A 25 11.62 4.62 -35.89
C GLN A 25 11.84 4.36 -34.39
N GLU A 26 11.58 3.12 -33.96
CA GLU A 26 11.89 2.69 -32.59
C GLU A 26 13.39 2.50 -32.43
N GLN A 27 13.98 3.19 -31.45
CA GLN A 27 15.39 3.04 -31.11
C GLN A 27 15.58 2.99 -29.59
N ALA A 28 16.71 2.44 -29.16
CA ALA A 28 17.06 2.38 -27.75
C ALA A 28 17.15 3.79 -27.14
N ASN A 29 16.68 3.94 -25.89
CA ASN A 29 16.67 5.20 -25.14
C ASN A 29 15.72 6.29 -25.65
N LEU A 30 14.87 6.02 -26.65
CA LEU A 30 13.83 6.95 -27.06
C LEU A 30 12.55 6.78 -26.23
N THR A 31 11.80 7.87 -26.06
CA THR A 31 10.49 7.84 -25.42
C THR A 31 9.39 7.65 -26.46
N ARG A 32 8.67 6.54 -26.38
CA ARG A 32 7.49 6.25 -27.21
C ARG A 32 6.32 7.17 -26.88
N ILE A 33 5.71 7.82 -27.85
CA ILE A 33 4.57 8.74 -27.74
C ILE A 33 3.43 8.24 -28.64
N TYR A 34 2.20 8.20 -28.12
CA TYR A 34 1.03 7.82 -28.92
C TYR A 34 0.60 8.98 -29.85
N LYS A 35 0.08 8.67 -31.03
CA LYS A 35 -0.27 9.64 -32.08
C LYS A 35 -1.11 10.83 -31.65
N SER A 36 -2.00 10.65 -30.67
CA SER A 36 -2.85 11.74 -30.17
C SER A 36 -2.11 12.78 -29.34
N LEU A 37 -0.82 12.56 -29.04
CA LEU A 37 -0.01 13.40 -28.16
C LEU A 37 1.13 14.13 -28.89
N VAL A 38 1.51 13.67 -30.09
CA VAL A 38 2.57 14.31 -30.87
C VAL A 38 2.05 15.60 -31.53
N PRO A 39 2.95 16.54 -31.85
CA PRO A 39 2.63 17.67 -32.72
C PRO A 39 2.12 17.23 -34.09
N ASP A 40 1.26 18.05 -34.70
CA ASP A 40 0.74 17.78 -36.05
C ASP A 40 1.90 17.72 -37.08
N GLU A 41 2.97 18.50 -36.90
CA GLU A 41 4.18 18.52 -37.73
C GLU A 41 4.87 17.15 -37.83
N VAL A 42 4.82 16.36 -36.75
CA VAL A 42 5.39 14.99 -36.72
C VAL A 42 4.59 14.06 -37.63
N ILE A 43 3.26 14.17 -37.58
CA ILE A 43 2.36 13.38 -38.41
C ILE A 43 2.50 13.78 -39.88
N GLU A 44 2.61 15.08 -40.17
CA GLU A 44 2.83 15.59 -41.53
C GLU A 44 4.14 15.10 -42.15
N LYS A 45 5.21 15.01 -41.36
CA LYS A 45 6.53 14.55 -41.82
C LYS A 45 6.60 13.05 -42.07
N TYR A 46 6.07 12.25 -41.15
CA TYR A 46 6.28 10.80 -41.12
C TYR A 46 5.05 9.97 -41.54
N GLY A 47 3.90 10.62 -41.77
CA GLY A 47 2.63 9.95 -42.05
C GLY A 47 1.96 9.39 -40.80
N GLU A 48 0.67 9.05 -40.91
CA GLU A 48 -0.09 8.53 -39.77
C GLU A 48 0.34 7.12 -39.35
N GLN A 49 0.71 6.98 -38.08
CA GLN A 49 0.94 5.71 -37.41
C GLN A 49 0.54 5.82 -35.93
N ASP A 50 0.46 4.69 -35.22
CA ASP A 50 0.00 4.69 -33.83
C ASP A 50 0.99 5.32 -32.84
N HIS A 51 2.29 5.20 -33.11
CA HIS A 51 3.34 5.63 -32.18
C HIS A 51 4.49 6.31 -32.91
N TYR A 52 5.08 7.28 -32.25
CA TYR A 52 6.31 7.96 -32.65
C TYR A 52 7.27 7.97 -31.46
N TYR A 53 8.49 8.40 -31.66
CA TYR A 53 9.53 8.35 -30.65
C TYR A 53 10.23 9.71 -30.55
N THR A 54 10.64 10.10 -29.35
CA THR A 54 11.35 11.35 -29.12
C THR A 54 12.57 11.16 -28.22
N SER A 55 13.66 11.83 -28.58
CA SER A 55 14.86 12.03 -27.76
C SER A 55 14.76 13.31 -26.91
N PHE A 56 13.60 13.96 -26.91
CA PHE A 56 13.38 15.30 -26.36
C PHE A 56 14.38 16.29 -26.92
N THR A 57 15.27 16.84 -26.10
CA THR A 57 16.19 17.92 -26.47
C THR A 57 17.50 17.42 -27.06
N VAL A 58 17.71 16.09 -27.19
CA VAL A 58 18.92 15.53 -27.78
C VAL A 58 18.74 15.46 -29.30
N GLU A 59 19.54 16.25 -30.01
CA GLU A 59 19.58 16.24 -31.47
C GLU A 59 20.20 14.93 -31.97
N GLU A 60 19.54 14.29 -32.93
CA GLU A 60 19.98 13.06 -33.59
C GLU A 60 19.81 13.24 -35.10
N GLU A 61 20.64 12.55 -35.88
CA GLU A 61 20.57 12.58 -37.34
C GLU A 61 19.19 12.05 -37.80
N ASP A 62 18.62 12.69 -38.83
CA ASP A 62 17.30 12.37 -39.40
C ASP A 62 16.06 12.58 -38.51
N PHE A 63 16.21 13.15 -37.31
CA PHE A 63 15.07 13.47 -36.45
C PHE A 63 14.44 14.82 -36.84
N LEU A 64 13.12 14.90 -36.79
CA LEU A 64 12.38 16.13 -36.99
C LEU A 64 12.46 16.99 -35.73
N ALA A 65 13.11 18.15 -35.84
CA ALA A 65 13.06 19.20 -34.83
C ALA A 65 11.70 19.92 -34.88
N VAL A 66 10.98 19.94 -33.75
CA VAL A 66 9.74 20.69 -33.58
C VAL A 66 9.89 21.66 -32.42
N SER A 67 9.81 22.96 -32.69
CA SER A 67 9.90 24.02 -31.70
C SER A 67 8.51 24.57 -31.37
N LYS A 68 8.17 24.62 -30.08
CA LYS A 68 6.89 25.18 -29.61
C LYS A 68 7.07 25.98 -28.32
N PRO A 69 6.30 27.05 -28.11
CA PRO A 69 6.28 27.75 -26.82
C PRO A 69 5.80 26.80 -25.72
N THR A 70 6.24 27.02 -24.49
CA THR A 70 5.84 26.19 -23.34
C THR A 70 4.46 26.52 -22.78
N SER A 71 3.96 27.70 -23.10
CA SER A 71 2.64 28.17 -22.71
C SER A 71 1.67 28.04 -23.89
N PRO A 72 0.44 27.54 -23.68
CA PRO A 72 -0.57 27.49 -24.72
C PRO A 72 -0.93 28.90 -25.19
N GLN A 73 -1.14 29.04 -26.50
CA GLN A 73 -1.75 30.24 -27.06
C GLN A 73 -3.27 30.10 -27.04
N PHE A 74 -3.96 31.23 -26.94
CA PHE A 74 -5.42 31.28 -26.82
C PHE A 74 -6.02 32.11 -27.95
N GLU A 75 -7.16 31.66 -28.46
CA GLU A 75 -8.01 32.38 -29.39
C GLU A 75 -9.37 32.70 -28.75
N THR A 76 -9.89 33.89 -28.97
CA THR A 76 -11.22 34.29 -28.52
C THR A 76 -12.23 33.98 -29.62
N LYS A 77 -13.29 33.21 -29.30
CA LYS A 77 -14.42 32.96 -30.19
C LYS A 77 -15.71 33.44 -29.54
N THR A 78 -16.50 34.17 -30.32
CA THR A 78 -17.85 34.60 -29.93
C THR A 78 -18.84 33.49 -30.27
N ASN A 79 -19.66 33.07 -29.30
CA ASN A 79 -20.72 32.10 -29.56
C ASN A 79 -21.92 32.76 -30.25
N GLU A 80 -22.89 31.95 -30.70
CA GLU A 80 -24.12 32.41 -31.36
C GLU A 80 -24.97 33.36 -30.50
N GLN A 81 -24.70 33.43 -29.19
CA GLN A 81 -25.38 34.28 -28.21
C GLN A 81 -24.61 35.59 -27.92
N GLY A 82 -23.49 35.83 -28.62
CA GLY A 82 -22.67 37.04 -28.43
C GLY A 82 -21.69 36.97 -27.26
N GLU A 83 -21.56 35.82 -26.58
CA GLU A 83 -20.59 35.64 -25.49
C GLU A 83 -19.21 35.29 -26.05
N GLU A 84 -18.19 36.05 -25.65
CA GLU A 84 -16.79 35.73 -25.95
C GLU A 84 -16.26 34.65 -25.00
N ARG A 85 -15.66 33.61 -25.55
CA ARG A 85 -14.96 32.57 -24.80
C ARG A 85 -13.56 32.36 -25.36
N SER A 86 -12.59 32.18 -24.46
CA SER A 86 -11.20 31.90 -24.79
C SER A 86 -10.99 30.39 -24.91
N TYR A 87 -10.38 29.95 -26.00
CA TYR A 87 -10.07 28.56 -26.30
C TYR A 87 -8.58 28.40 -26.56
N THR A 88 -7.98 27.32 -26.07
CA THR A 88 -6.60 26.99 -26.41
C THR A 88 -6.49 26.61 -27.88
N ILE A 89 -5.56 27.25 -28.58
CA ILE A 89 -5.23 26.92 -29.98
C ILE A 89 -4.60 25.53 -30.00
N ARG A 90 -5.21 24.60 -30.75
CA ARG A 90 -4.67 23.25 -30.94
C ARG A 90 -3.24 23.33 -31.48
N ASN A 91 -2.37 22.44 -31.00
CA ASN A 91 -0.98 22.34 -31.44
C ASN A 91 -0.13 23.62 -31.22
N SER A 92 -0.61 24.59 -30.44
CA SER A 92 0.17 25.80 -30.09
C SER A 92 1.29 25.55 -29.09
N THR A 93 1.20 24.48 -28.30
CA THR A 93 2.21 24.05 -27.32
C THR A 93 2.22 22.53 -27.22
N PHE A 94 3.26 21.95 -26.64
CA PHE A 94 3.27 20.53 -26.30
C PHE A 94 2.22 20.21 -25.24
N SER A 95 1.57 19.06 -25.38
CA SER A 95 0.60 18.61 -24.37
C SER A 95 1.26 18.42 -23.01
N THR A 96 0.47 18.57 -21.93
CA THR A 96 0.93 18.31 -20.55
C THR A 96 1.49 16.91 -20.37
N SER A 97 0.97 15.93 -21.13
CA SER A 97 1.46 14.55 -21.14
C SER A 97 2.87 14.44 -21.73
N VAL A 98 3.17 15.13 -22.83
CA VAL A 98 4.53 15.16 -23.41
C VAL A 98 5.49 15.90 -22.49
N LEU A 99 5.10 17.07 -21.99
CA LEU A 99 5.90 17.85 -21.04
C LEU A 99 6.21 17.07 -19.75
N LYS A 100 5.23 16.33 -19.21
CA LYS A 100 5.45 15.46 -18.05
C LYS A 100 6.57 14.44 -18.33
N ARG A 101 6.53 13.79 -19.49
CA ARG A 101 7.54 12.79 -19.88
C ARG A 101 8.92 13.43 -20.07
N TYR A 102 8.97 14.63 -20.65
CA TYR A 102 10.20 15.42 -20.79
C TYR A 102 10.83 15.71 -19.41
N TYR A 103 10.07 16.28 -18.48
CA TYR A 103 10.57 16.57 -17.13
C TYR A 103 10.99 15.32 -16.37
N ASN A 104 10.24 14.23 -16.50
CA ASN A 104 10.64 12.96 -15.92
C ASN A 104 11.97 12.45 -16.52
N SER A 105 12.18 12.62 -17.83
CA SER A 105 13.44 12.27 -18.50
C SER A 105 14.62 13.11 -18.00
N LEU A 106 14.44 14.44 -17.82
CA LEU A 106 15.47 15.32 -17.25
C LEU A 106 15.86 14.89 -15.83
N ILE A 107 14.85 14.68 -14.97
CA ILE A 107 15.06 14.26 -13.58
C ILE A 107 15.76 12.90 -13.54
N HIS A 108 15.29 11.94 -14.34
CA HIS A 108 15.87 10.61 -14.43
C HIS A 108 17.34 10.67 -14.84
N SER A 109 17.63 11.40 -15.92
CA SER A 109 18.98 11.53 -16.48
C SER A 109 19.93 12.23 -15.50
N HIS A 110 19.47 13.26 -14.78
CA HIS A 110 20.26 13.94 -13.76
C HIS A 110 20.72 13.01 -12.64
N PHE A 111 19.78 12.28 -12.02
CA PHE A 111 20.13 11.37 -10.91
C PHE A 111 20.92 10.15 -11.40
N LYS A 112 20.63 9.65 -12.61
CA LYS A 112 21.44 8.60 -13.25
C LYS A 112 22.87 9.05 -13.51
N GLY A 113 23.05 10.28 -14.02
CA GLY A 113 24.36 10.88 -14.28
C GLY A 113 25.21 11.07 -13.02
N LYS A 114 24.56 11.26 -11.86
CA LYS A 114 25.20 11.25 -10.54
C LYS A 114 25.59 9.85 -10.03
N GLY A 115 25.25 8.80 -10.78
CA GLY A 115 25.55 7.41 -10.43
C GLY A 115 24.61 6.83 -9.36
N PHE A 116 23.44 7.43 -9.14
CA PHE A 116 22.41 6.86 -8.28
C PHE A 116 21.58 5.81 -9.02
N LEU A 117 21.03 4.85 -8.28
CA LEU A 117 20.09 3.91 -8.87
C LEU A 117 18.76 4.65 -9.09
N VAL A 118 18.26 4.58 -10.30
CA VAL A 118 17.01 5.22 -10.71
C VAL A 118 16.16 4.26 -11.53
N LYS A 119 14.84 4.36 -11.40
CA LYS A 119 13.90 3.67 -12.27
C LYS A 119 12.58 4.44 -12.37
N PRO A 120 11.80 4.26 -13.44
CA PRO A 120 10.41 4.67 -13.42
C PRO A 120 9.61 3.84 -12.41
N ASN A 121 8.61 4.45 -11.77
CA ASN A 121 7.57 3.71 -11.06
C ASN A 121 6.45 3.26 -12.02
N PHE A 122 5.38 2.63 -11.50
CA PHE A 122 4.27 2.11 -12.32
C PHE A 122 3.57 3.20 -13.17
N ILE A 123 3.56 4.45 -12.73
CA ILE A 123 3.00 5.59 -13.46
C ILE A 123 4.07 6.46 -14.15
N SER A 124 5.28 5.91 -14.32
CA SER A 124 6.43 6.53 -14.97
C SER A 124 6.98 7.80 -14.31
N ASP A 125 6.71 8.02 -13.01
CA ASP A 125 7.43 9.04 -12.23
C ASP A 125 8.83 8.50 -11.84
N THR A 126 9.80 9.39 -11.62
CA THR A 126 11.19 8.98 -11.33
C THR A 126 11.35 8.58 -9.86
N GLU A 127 11.76 7.34 -9.64
CA GLU A 127 12.16 6.83 -8.33
C GLU A 127 13.70 6.84 -8.22
N VAL A 128 14.21 7.50 -7.17
CA VAL A 128 15.65 7.67 -6.89
C VAL A 128 16.01 6.93 -5.61
N TRP A 129 17.06 6.12 -5.66
CA TRP A 129 17.52 5.33 -4.52
C TRP A 129 18.88 5.83 -4.05
N LEU A 130 18.93 6.31 -2.82
CA LEU A 130 20.14 6.83 -2.19
C LEU A 130 20.65 5.86 -1.12
N PRO A 131 21.97 5.63 -0.99
CA PRO A 131 22.51 4.84 0.10
C PRO A 131 22.01 5.35 1.45
N SER A 132 21.43 4.46 2.26
CA SER A 132 20.90 4.85 3.55
C SER A 132 21.99 4.96 4.60
N THR A 133 21.85 5.91 5.53
CA THR A 133 22.68 5.97 6.74
C THR A 133 22.38 4.83 7.71
N LYS A 134 21.19 4.20 7.60
CA LYS A 134 20.85 3.02 8.38
C LYS A 134 21.58 1.81 7.81
N GLN A 135 22.37 1.16 8.64
CA GLN A 135 23.01 -0.10 8.29
C GLN A 135 22.10 -1.29 8.57
N ASP A 136 22.31 -2.36 7.81
CA ASP A 136 21.66 -3.63 8.05
C ASP A 136 22.33 -4.36 9.22
N THR A 137 21.51 -4.80 10.18
CA THR A 137 21.99 -5.48 11.39
C THR A 137 22.48 -6.89 11.09
N THR A 138 21.99 -7.52 10.02
CA THR A 138 22.39 -8.89 9.64
C THR A 138 23.68 -8.92 8.81
N GLY A 139 24.12 -7.76 8.32
CA GLY A 139 25.26 -7.65 7.41
C GLY A 139 24.99 -8.13 5.98
N GLN A 140 23.82 -8.69 5.68
CA GLN A 140 23.48 -9.29 4.38
C GLN A 140 23.08 -8.25 3.33
N TYR A 141 22.60 -7.08 3.76
CA TYR A 141 21.99 -6.11 2.87
C TYR A 141 22.74 -4.77 2.81
N LYS A 142 22.69 -4.13 1.63
CA LYS A 142 22.83 -2.68 1.48
C LYS A 142 21.44 -2.07 1.54
N ILE A 143 21.27 -1.03 2.34
CA ILE A 143 19.98 -0.36 2.52
C ILE A 143 19.96 0.93 1.72
N PHE A 144 18.87 1.18 1.00
CA PHE A 144 18.66 2.38 0.20
C PHE A 144 17.39 3.10 0.64
N ASP A 145 17.47 4.41 0.78
CA ASP A 145 16.36 5.34 0.93
C ASP A 145 15.77 5.65 -0.46
N ARG A 146 14.46 5.45 -0.62
CA ARG A 146 13.77 5.62 -1.90
C ARG A 146 12.93 6.88 -1.89
N PHE A 147 13.06 7.68 -2.95
CA PHE A 147 12.30 8.89 -3.15
C PHE A 147 11.59 8.83 -4.50
N SER A 148 10.34 9.27 -4.56
CA SER A 148 9.60 9.45 -5.81
C SER A 148 9.43 10.94 -6.08
N LEU A 149 9.70 11.33 -7.33
CA LEU A 149 9.55 12.68 -7.85
C LEU A 149 8.47 12.68 -8.91
N LYS A 150 7.30 13.23 -8.56
CA LYS A 150 6.14 13.31 -9.45
C LYS A 150 5.96 14.72 -9.98
N VAL A 151 6.04 14.84 -11.30
CA VAL A 151 5.67 16.07 -12.01
C VAL A 151 4.16 16.14 -12.17
N GLN A 152 3.57 17.25 -11.75
CA GLN A 152 2.15 17.53 -11.88
C GLN A 152 1.91 19.00 -12.23
N PHE A 153 0.71 19.31 -12.72
CA PHE A 153 0.36 20.62 -13.25
C PHE A 153 -0.82 21.17 -12.47
N LYS A 154 -0.60 22.30 -11.78
CA LYS A 154 -1.64 23.12 -11.14
C LYS A 154 -2.65 22.36 -10.28
N THR A 155 -2.18 21.45 -9.43
CA THR A 155 -3.06 20.65 -8.57
C THR A 155 -3.32 21.34 -7.23
N VAL A 156 -2.34 22.10 -6.73
CA VAL A 156 -2.39 22.82 -5.44
C VAL A 156 -2.11 24.32 -5.61
N SER A 157 -1.41 24.70 -6.66
CA SER A 157 -0.98 26.06 -7.02
C SER A 157 -1.31 26.39 -8.47
N ASP A 158 -1.02 27.61 -8.90
CA ASP A 158 -1.19 28.02 -10.31
C ASP A 158 0.06 27.75 -11.18
N SER A 159 1.06 27.04 -10.64
CA SER A 159 2.37 26.78 -11.27
C SER A 159 2.59 25.30 -11.62
N LEU A 160 3.72 24.98 -12.26
CA LEU A 160 4.17 23.59 -12.37
C LEU A 160 4.62 23.11 -10.99
N GLU A 161 4.39 21.83 -10.71
CA GLU A 161 4.55 21.26 -9.38
C GLU A 161 5.39 19.98 -9.41
N LEU A 162 6.33 19.89 -8.48
CA LEU A 162 7.13 18.70 -8.23
C LEU A 162 6.80 18.16 -6.83
N LEU A 163 6.02 17.09 -6.77
CA LEU A 163 5.70 16.37 -5.54
C LEU A 163 6.84 15.44 -5.17
N VAL A 164 7.35 15.59 -3.94
CA VAL A 164 8.42 14.79 -3.36
C VAL A 164 7.84 13.82 -2.33
N THR A 165 8.04 12.52 -2.56
CA THR A 165 7.58 11.48 -1.64
C THR A 165 8.75 10.62 -1.19
N PHE A 166 8.79 10.30 0.10
CA PHE A 166 9.68 9.25 0.62
C PHE A 166 8.95 7.91 0.62
N GLU A 167 9.40 6.98 -0.22
CA GLU A 167 8.79 5.66 -0.46
C GLU A 167 9.29 4.59 0.53
N GLY A 168 10.00 5.03 1.58
CA GLY A 168 10.62 4.14 2.56
C GLY A 168 11.97 3.60 2.10
N LYS A 169 12.32 2.41 2.59
CA LYS A 169 13.63 1.80 2.38
C LYS A 169 13.52 0.51 1.59
N SER A 170 14.48 0.27 0.70
CA SER A 170 14.70 -1.03 0.05
C SER A 170 16.01 -1.66 0.49
N LYS A 171 16.10 -2.98 0.38
CA LYS A 171 17.29 -3.76 0.66
C LYS A 171 17.80 -4.37 -0.65
N ILE A 172 19.11 -4.35 -0.85
CA ILE A 172 19.80 -5.05 -1.94
C ILE A 172 20.76 -6.04 -1.29
N PHE A 173 20.75 -7.28 -1.74
CA PHE A 173 21.65 -8.32 -1.23
C PHE A 173 23.10 -7.95 -1.55
N LYS A 174 24.02 -8.24 -0.62
CA LYS A 174 25.47 -8.17 -0.88
C LYS A 174 26.00 -9.41 -1.58
N VAL A 175 25.22 -10.48 -1.59
CA VAL A 175 25.50 -11.73 -2.29
C VAL A 175 24.99 -11.60 -3.73
N PRO A 176 25.77 -12.02 -4.74
CA PRO A 176 25.36 -11.93 -6.14
C PRO A 176 24.31 -12.98 -6.50
N VAL A 177 23.64 -12.78 -7.64
CA VAL A 177 22.64 -13.68 -8.20
C VAL A 177 23.21 -15.08 -8.39
N SER A 178 24.45 -15.21 -8.87
CA SER A 178 25.09 -16.51 -9.09
C SER A 178 25.08 -17.43 -7.87
N THR A 179 25.19 -16.85 -6.67
CA THR A 179 25.15 -17.59 -5.40
C THR A 179 23.72 -17.71 -4.87
N LEU A 180 22.89 -16.66 -5.00
CA LEU A 180 21.52 -16.70 -4.48
C LEU A 180 20.66 -17.77 -5.19
N LEU A 181 20.95 -18.07 -6.46
CA LEU A 181 20.25 -19.07 -7.25
C LEU A 181 20.37 -20.51 -6.72
N GLU A 182 21.29 -20.79 -5.79
CA GLU A 182 21.38 -22.10 -5.12
C GLU A 182 20.15 -22.38 -4.24
N ASP A 183 19.59 -21.32 -3.63
CA ASP A 183 18.48 -21.41 -2.68
C ASP A 183 17.16 -20.80 -3.22
N VAL A 184 17.24 -19.97 -4.27
CA VAL A 184 16.11 -19.17 -4.75
C VAL A 184 15.89 -19.39 -6.24
N SER A 185 14.64 -19.68 -6.63
CA SER A 185 14.28 -19.83 -8.04
C SER A 185 14.50 -18.51 -8.81
N PRO A 186 15.02 -18.55 -10.05
CA PRO A 186 15.06 -17.38 -10.93
C PRO A 186 13.72 -16.63 -11.05
N THR A 187 12.60 -17.34 -10.95
CA THR A 187 11.24 -16.77 -11.04
C THR A 187 10.86 -15.88 -9.85
N ASP A 188 11.56 -16.03 -8.72
CA ASP A 188 11.30 -15.25 -7.50
C ASP A 188 12.11 -13.94 -7.49
N ILE A 189 13.04 -13.75 -8.44
CA ILE A 189 13.88 -12.56 -8.55
C ILE A 189 13.24 -11.55 -9.50
N ASN A 190 12.73 -10.44 -8.95
CA ASN A 190 12.06 -9.40 -9.74
C ASN A 190 13.04 -8.34 -10.29
N TRP A 191 13.87 -7.77 -9.44
CA TRP A 191 14.77 -6.66 -9.78
C TRP A 191 16.19 -6.97 -9.33
N VAL A 192 17.16 -6.49 -10.09
CA VAL A 192 18.59 -6.66 -9.83
C VAL A 192 19.36 -5.37 -10.12
N VAL A 193 20.52 -5.23 -9.48
CA VAL A 193 21.47 -4.15 -9.70
C VAL A 193 22.70 -4.68 -10.41
N TYR A 194 23.09 -4.02 -11.50
CA TYR A 194 24.30 -4.30 -12.26
C TYR A 194 24.87 -2.97 -12.77
N GLU A 195 26.18 -2.74 -12.60
CA GLU A 195 26.88 -1.50 -13.04
C GLU A 195 26.18 -0.18 -12.66
N LYS A 196 25.63 -0.09 -11.44
CA LYS A 196 24.84 1.07 -10.95
C LYS A 196 23.53 1.32 -11.71
N GLY A 197 23.10 0.38 -12.56
CA GLY A 197 21.76 0.34 -13.13
C GLY A 197 20.84 -0.58 -12.33
N LEU A 198 19.55 -0.31 -12.40
CA LEU A 198 18.49 -1.11 -11.79
C LEU A 198 17.65 -1.70 -12.92
N TYR A 199 17.60 -3.03 -13.00
CA TYR A 199 16.98 -3.76 -14.10
C TYR A 199 15.96 -4.75 -13.56
N ARG A 200 14.88 -4.96 -14.31
CA ARG A 200 14.11 -6.18 -14.10
C ARG A 200 14.97 -7.37 -14.49
N PHE A 201 14.83 -8.47 -13.77
CA PHE A 201 15.74 -9.62 -13.95
C PHE A 201 15.60 -10.26 -15.34
N ASP A 202 14.38 -10.31 -15.87
CA ASP A 202 14.04 -10.75 -17.23
C ASP A 202 14.54 -9.79 -18.33
N GLU A 203 14.72 -8.51 -17.99
CA GLU A 203 15.19 -7.45 -18.89
C GLU A 203 16.68 -7.10 -18.67
N LEU A 204 17.43 -7.93 -17.93
CA LEU A 204 18.86 -7.72 -17.71
C LEU A 204 19.63 -7.73 -19.04
N PRO A 205 20.53 -6.77 -19.32
CA PRO A 205 21.32 -6.75 -20.54
C PRO A 205 22.27 -7.96 -20.63
N ASP A 206 22.67 -8.30 -21.85
CA ASP A 206 23.53 -9.47 -22.10
C ASP A 206 24.90 -9.39 -21.40
N SER A 207 25.43 -8.19 -21.17
CA SER A 207 26.62 -7.99 -20.33
C SER A 207 26.39 -8.47 -18.89
N GLY A 208 25.27 -8.05 -18.28
CA GLY A 208 24.88 -8.51 -16.95
C GLY A 208 24.59 -10.00 -16.89
N LYS A 209 23.96 -10.58 -17.92
CA LYS A 209 23.71 -12.04 -18.00
C LYS A 209 25.00 -12.87 -18.06
N ARG A 210 26.09 -12.30 -18.59
CA ARG A 210 27.42 -12.95 -18.61
C ARG A 210 28.17 -12.81 -17.29
N GLU A 211 27.73 -11.92 -16.40
CA GLU A 211 28.41 -11.59 -15.14
C GLU A 211 27.46 -11.71 -13.93
N TYR A 212 26.73 -12.83 -13.82
CA TYR A 212 25.80 -13.03 -12.68
C TYR A 212 26.48 -12.97 -11.31
N ASP A 213 27.81 -13.14 -11.22
CA ASP A 213 28.65 -12.95 -10.04
C ASP A 213 28.83 -11.47 -9.63
N LYS A 214 28.44 -10.53 -10.50
CA LYS A 214 28.43 -9.07 -10.26
C LYS A 214 27.03 -8.45 -10.32
N VAL A 215 25.99 -9.29 -10.44
CA VAL A 215 24.59 -8.86 -10.42
C VAL A 215 24.03 -9.08 -9.03
N TYR A 216 23.43 -8.06 -8.43
CA TYR A 216 22.95 -8.13 -7.04
C TYR A 216 21.43 -8.02 -6.95
N PRO A 217 20.72 -9.00 -6.37
CA PRO A 217 19.28 -8.99 -6.30
C PRO A 217 18.74 -7.95 -5.33
N VAL A 218 17.63 -7.34 -5.71
CA VAL A 218 16.82 -6.48 -4.85
C VAL A 218 15.90 -7.37 -4.02
N TRP A 219 15.89 -7.17 -2.70
CA TRP A 219 15.02 -7.93 -1.81
C TRP A 219 13.54 -7.69 -2.14
N ASN A 220 12.78 -8.78 -2.21
CA ASN A 220 11.33 -8.80 -2.40
C ASN A 220 10.70 -9.90 -1.53
N PHE A 221 9.37 -10.03 -1.57
CA PHE A 221 8.67 -11.01 -0.74
C PHE A 221 8.83 -12.44 -1.23
N GLU A 222 9.01 -12.64 -2.52
CA GLU A 222 9.21 -13.95 -3.15
C GLU A 222 10.55 -14.56 -2.71
N ILE A 223 11.65 -13.79 -2.78
CA ILE A 223 12.98 -14.17 -2.26
C ILE A 223 12.91 -14.42 -0.75
N ARG A 224 12.20 -13.58 0.02
CA ARG A 224 12.03 -13.79 1.48
C ARG A 224 11.43 -15.17 1.75
N ASP A 225 10.39 -15.53 0.99
CA ASP A 225 9.65 -16.77 1.20
C ASP A 225 10.47 -17.98 0.76
N ALA A 226 11.19 -17.90 -0.37
CA ALA A 226 12.13 -18.93 -0.81
C ALA A 226 13.21 -19.21 0.25
N LEU A 227 13.76 -18.15 0.86
CA LEU A 227 14.75 -18.23 1.93
C LEU A 227 14.15 -18.52 3.33
N MET A 228 12.83 -18.74 3.43
CA MET A 228 12.10 -18.94 4.69
C MET A 228 12.39 -17.87 5.77
N GLN A 229 12.62 -16.63 5.33
CA GLN A 229 12.92 -15.52 6.24
C GLN A 229 11.67 -15.04 6.97
N GLY A 230 11.84 -14.69 8.26
CA GLY A 230 10.78 -14.07 9.05
C GLY A 230 10.38 -12.68 8.53
N THR A 231 9.13 -12.29 8.81
CA THR A 231 8.67 -10.91 8.52
C THR A 231 8.95 -10.01 9.71
N GLU A 232 9.71 -8.93 9.51
CA GLU A 232 9.94 -7.92 10.54
C GLU A 232 8.61 -7.28 10.99
N ALA A 233 8.47 -7.07 12.30
CA ALA A 233 7.32 -6.35 12.82
C ALA A 233 7.29 -4.92 12.27
N PRO A 234 6.12 -4.38 11.92
CA PRO A 234 6.03 -3.02 11.41
C PRO A 234 6.48 -2.02 12.49
N ASP A 235 7.22 -1.01 12.05
CA ASP A 235 7.60 0.15 12.88
C ASP A 235 6.33 0.85 13.40
N LYS A 236 6.14 0.84 14.72
CA LYS A 236 5.01 1.47 15.43
C LYS A 236 5.29 2.92 15.83
N THR A 237 6.46 3.46 15.51
CA THR A 237 6.78 4.87 15.78
C THR A 237 6.02 5.80 14.84
N ASN A 238 6.07 7.11 15.13
CA ASN A 238 5.42 8.12 14.31
C ASN A 238 6.13 8.24 12.95
N LYS A 239 5.56 7.58 11.92
CA LYS A 239 6.08 7.57 10.54
C LYS A 239 6.19 8.96 9.93
N TYR A 240 5.29 9.89 10.29
CA TYR A 240 5.31 11.25 9.72
C TYR A 240 6.62 11.97 10.02
N LYS A 241 7.14 11.88 11.25
CA LYS A 241 8.41 12.51 11.63
C LYS A 241 9.58 12.01 10.76
N LYS A 242 9.67 10.69 10.61
CA LYS A 242 10.70 10.02 9.81
C LYS A 242 10.62 10.37 8.34
N PHE A 243 9.40 10.42 7.78
CA PHE A 243 9.18 10.71 6.37
C PHE A 243 9.50 12.17 6.08
N ARG A 244 9.05 13.08 6.94
CA ARG A 244 9.40 14.50 6.85
C ARG A 244 10.90 14.72 6.89
N GLU A 245 11.60 14.11 7.84
CA GLU A 245 13.06 14.22 7.94
C GLU A 245 13.77 13.73 6.66
N GLY A 246 13.33 12.60 6.10
CA GLY A 246 13.86 12.09 4.83
C GLY A 246 13.63 13.06 3.66
N ILE A 247 12.42 13.58 3.52
CA ILE A 247 12.05 14.53 2.47
C ILE A 247 12.82 15.85 2.60
N ASP A 248 12.92 16.40 3.81
CA ASP A 248 13.65 17.64 4.08
C ASP A 248 15.14 17.46 3.76
N LYS A 249 15.76 16.33 4.13
CA LYS A 249 17.15 16.02 3.77
C LYS A 249 17.33 15.91 2.25
N PHE A 250 16.43 15.20 1.57
CA PHE A 250 16.51 15.03 0.13
C PHE A 250 16.37 16.36 -0.62
N TYR A 251 15.41 17.20 -0.21
CA TYR A 251 15.25 18.54 -0.73
C TYR A 251 16.52 19.37 -0.58
N ASN A 252 17.07 19.46 0.64
CA ASN A 252 18.22 20.32 0.90
C ASN A 252 19.51 19.84 0.21
N GLN A 253 19.72 18.53 0.08
CA GLN A 253 20.96 17.97 -0.46
C GLN A 253 20.95 17.80 -1.97
N TYR A 254 19.77 17.58 -2.59
CA TYR A 254 19.70 17.18 -3.99
C TYR A 254 18.84 18.11 -4.85
N LEU A 255 17.71 18.61 -4.34
CA LEU A 255 16.77 19.41 -5.14
C LEU A 255 17.05 20.90 -5.07
N ASN A 256 17.38 21.42 -3.89
CA ASN A 256 17.71 22.83 -3.68
C ASN A 256 19.18 23.12 -4.00
N THR A 257 19.65 22.63 -5.15
CA THR A 257 21.01 22.83 -5.65
C THR A 257 20.96 23.55 -6.98
N GLU A 258 21.95 24.38 -7.29
CA GLU A 258 22.00 25.11 -8.57
C GLU A 258 22.00 24.15 -9.77
N GLU A 259 22.67 23.00 -9.63
CA GLU A 259 22.71 21.95 -10.65
C GLU A 259 21.32 21.35 -10.94
N PHE A 260 20.53 21.05 -9.91
CA PHE A 260 19.17 20.54 -10.12
C PHE A 260 18.23 21.64 -10.60
N LYS A 261 18.38 22.86 -10.09
CA LYS A 261 17.58 24.03 -10.53
C LYS A 261 17.82 24.39 -12.00
N ALA A 262 19.00 24.08 -12.54
CA ALA A 262 19.29 24.28 -13.96
C ALA A 262 18.38 23.41 -14.87
N ILE A 263 17.99 22.21 -14.44
CA ILE A 263 17.10 21.32 -15.21
C ILE A 263 15.63 21.47 -14.83
N ILE A 264 15.34 21.76 -13.57
CA ILE A 264 13.98 21.98 -13.04
C ILE A 264 14.04 23.29 -12.23
N PRO A 265 13.73 24.44 -12.85
CA PRO A 265 13.83 25.75 -12.21
C PRO A 265 12.85 25.93 -11.04
N ILE A 266 13.21 25.41 -9.86
CA ILE A 266 12.41 25.52 -8.64
C ILE A 266 12.29 27.00 -8.25
N THR A 267 11.07 27.48 -8.17
CA THR A 267 10.73 28.87 -7.81
C THR A 267 10.34 29.02 -6.36
N SER A 268 9.84 27.96 -5.73
CA SER A 268 9.45 27.98 -4.32
C SER A 268 10.65 27.96 -3.38
N ASN A 269 10.61 28.79 -2.33
CA ASN A 269 11.56 28.68 -1.21
C ASN A 269 11.07 27.63 -0.20
N GLY A 270 11.35 26.36 -0.51
CA GLY A 270 10.85 25.21 0.23
C GLY A 270 9.45 24.78 -0.20
N PHE A 271 8.84 23.91 0.60
CA PHE A 271 7.55 23.30 0.31
C PHE A 271 6.35 24.24 0.46
N ILE A 272 5.32 24.08 -0.38
CA ILE A 272 4.11 24.90 -0.36
C ILE A 272 3.41 24.82 1.01
N PRO A 273 3.21 25.94 1.73
CA PRO A 273 2.47 25.94 2.98
C PRO A 273 0.98 25.63 2.75
N VAL A 274 0.36 24.90 3.66
CA VAL A 274 -1.08 24.72 3.64
C VAL A 274 -1.75 26.03 4.08
N ASN A 275 -2.69 26.54 3.28
CA ASN A 275 -3.47 27.71 3.67
C ASN A 275 -4.25 27.41 4.97
N LYS A 276 -4.18 28.31 5.96
CA LYS A 276 -4.86 28.14 7.25
C LYS A 276 -6.36 27.92 7.11
N ILE A 277 -6.99 28.46 6.08
CA ILE A 277 -8.43 28.24 5.81
C ILE A 277 -8.74 26.77 5.49
N ASN A 278 -7.76 26.02 4.97
CA ASN A 278 -7.87 24.60 4.66
C ASN A 278 -7.48 23.71 5.85
N VAL A 279 -7.01 24.29 6.95
CA VAL A 279 -6.65 23.55 8.17
C VAL A 279 -7.88 23.51 9.07
N GLY A 280 -8.64 22.42 8.95
CA GLY A 280 -9.75 22.13 9.87
C GLY A 280 -9.28 21.42 11.13
N SER A 281 -10.03 21.58 12.22
CA SER A 281 -9.93 20.74 13.41
C SER A 281 -11.28 20.09 13.69
N VAL A 282 -11.26 18.90 14.26
CA VAL A 282 -12.46 18.28 14.81
C VAL A 282 -12.66 18.79 16.23
N ASN A 283 -13.92 19.00 16.64
CA ASN A 283 -14.21 19.36 18.03
C ASN A 283 -13.75 18.22 18.96
N ASN A 284 -13.31 18.55 20.17
CA ASN A 284 -12.98 17.58 21.21
C ASN A 284 -14.15 16.63 21.54
N SER A 285 -15.40 17.00 21.24
CA SER A 285 -16.55 16.10 21.37
C SER A 285 -16.66 15.04 20.26
N SER A 286 -15.90 15.16 19.16
CA SER A 286 -16.04 14.29 17.98
C SER A 286 -15.55 12.87 18.21
N ASN A 287 -14.78 12.63 19.27
CA ASN A 287 -14.34 11.30 19.70
C ASN A 287 -15.24 10.71 20.80
N ARG A 288 -16.34 11.38 21.17
CA ARG A 288 -17.30 10.84 22.13
C ARG A 288 -18.06 9.69 21.50
N LEU A 289 -18.16 8.62 22.27
CA LEU A 289 -18.82 7.38 21.92
C LEU A 289 -20.03 7.18 22.82
N LEU A 290 -21.04 6.50 22.28
CA LEU A 290 -22.28 6.14 22.96
C LEU A 290 -22.32 4.62 23.10
N PHE A 291 -22.54 4.17 24.33
CA PHE A 291 -22.57 2.78 24.78
C PHE A 291 -23.96 2.39 25.27
N GLY A 292 -24.08 1.24 25.95
CA GLY A 292 -25.33 0.79 26.54
C GLY A 292 -25.98 1.84 27.44
N GLU A 293 -27.31 1.77 27.53
CA GLU A 293 -28.13 2.72 28.30
C GLU A 293 -27.92 4.21 27.91
N GLN A 294 -27.49 4.46 26.67
CA GLN A 294 -27.17 5.80 26.16
C GLN A 294 -26.09 6.53 26.98
N LYS A 295 -25.20 5.78 27.65
CA LYS A 295 -24.07 6.35 28.40
C LYS A 295 -22.92 6.69 27.45
N SER A 296 -22.17 7.73 27.79
CA SER A 296 -21.13 8.27 26.90
C SER A 296 -19.74 8.15 27.50
N GLY A 297 -18.74 8.00 26.64
CA GLY A 297 -17.33 7.93 27.02
C GLY A 297 -16.40 8.21 25.85
N ILE A 298 -15.12 8.42 26.11
CA ILE A 298 -14.11 8.68 25.06
C ILE A 298 -13.10 7.52 24.90
N VAL A 299 -13.10 6.58 25.86
CA VAL A 299 -12.25 5.38 25.83
C VAL A 299 -13.16 4.17 25.57
N PRO A 300 -13.05 3.51 24.40
CA PRO A 300 -13.88 2.35 24.06
C PRO A 300 -13.87 1.24 25.12
N MET A 301 -12.70 0.94 25.67
CA MET A 301 -12.52 -0.11 26.67
C MET A 301 -13.31 0.17 27.95
N ASP A 302 -13.21 1.39 28.47
CA ASP A 302 -13.82 1.76 29.75
C ASP A 302 -15.34 1.85 29.59
N GLY A 303 -15.81 2.46 28.49
CA GLY A 303 -17.23 2.50 28.16
C GLY A 303 -17.87 1.12 28.03
N MET A 304 -17.20 0.16 27.35
CA MET A 304 -17.68 -1.22 27.28
C MET A 304 -17.71 -1.92 28.64
N LYS A 305 -16.71 -1.71 29.50
CA LYS A 305 -16.66 -2.33 30.83
C LYS A 305 -17.73 -1.80 31.77
N GLU A 306 -18.01 -0.52 31.70
CA GLU A 306 -18.91 0.18 32.63
C GLU A 306 -20.37 0.15 32.17
N HIS A 307 -20.61 0.18 30.86
CA HIS A 307 -21.95 0.38 30.30
C HIS A 307 -22.37 -0.73 29.33
N GLY A 308 -21.47 -1.66 28.98
CA GLY A 308 -21.74 -2.68 27.98
C GLY A 308 -21.91 -2.11 26.56
N PRO A 309 -22.31 -2.95 25.59
CA PRO A 309 -22.47 -2.52 24.22
C PRO A 309 -23.69 -1.61 24.02
N PHE A 310 -23.63 -0.77 22.99
CA PHE A 310 -24.74 0.09 22.58
C PHE A 310 -25.97 -0.72 22.15
N ASP A 311 -25.77 -1.78 21.37
CA ASP A 311 -26.83 -2.69 20.95
C ASP A 311 -26.33 -4.14 20.93
N PHE A 312 -27.26 -5.07 21.14
CA PHE A 312 -26.97 -6.50 21.22
C PHE A 312 -27.22 -7.20 19.88
N SER A 313 -26.86 -8.48 19.79
CA SER A 313 -27.34 -9.32 18.69
C SER A 313 -28.87 -9.45 18.74
N SER A 314 -29.52 -9.51 17.59
CA SER A 314 -30.96 -9.74 17.49
C SER A 314 -31.37 -11.16 17.88
N THR A 315 -30.44 -12.12 17.92
CA THR A 315 -30.70 -13.50 18.36
C THR A 315 -30.05 -13.79 19.71
N SER A 316 -30.76 -14.56 20.53
CA SER A 316 -30.25 -15.12 21.79
C SER A 316 -29.80 -16.58 21.66
N LYS A 317 -30.14 -17.26 20.55
CA LYS A 317 -29.77 -18.64 20.25
C LYS A 317 -28.40 -18.67 19.57
N ILE A 318 -27.34 -18.68 20.38
CA ILE A 318 -25.96 -18.60 19.89
C ILE A 318 -25.17 -19.79 20.41
N HIS A 319 -24.59 -20.57 19.49
CA HIS A 319 -23.76 -21.72 19.79
C HIS A 319 -22.32 -21.46 19.37
N PHE A 320 -21.39 -21.59 20.32
CA PHE A 320 -19.97 -21.59 20.07
C PHE A 320 -19.46 -23.00 19.92
N PHE A 321 -18.43 -23.19 19.10
CA PHE A 321 -17.68 -24.43 19.06
C PHE A 321 -16.23 -24.18 18.68
N PHE A 322 -15.34 -25.08 19.08
CA PHE A 322 -13.92 -24.94 18.82
C PHE A 322 -13.50 -25.83 17.65
N ILE A 323 -12.50 -25.37 16.91
CA ILE A 323 -11.76 -26.16 15.91
C ILE A 323 -10.29 -26.07 16.32
N PHE A 324 -9.66 -27.20 16.65
CA PHE A 324 -8.30 -27.22 17.19
C PHE A 324 -7.57 -28.55 16.96
N HIS A 325 -6.25 -28.50 16.95
CA HIS A 325 -5.40 -29.70 16.87
C HIS A 325 -5.43 -30.45 18.20
N LYS A 326 -5.35 -31.79 18.21
CA LYS A 326 -5.38 -32.62 19.43
C LYS A 326 -4.45 -32.12 20.56
N ASP A 327 -3.24 -31.68 20.22
CA ASP A 327 -2.26 -31.21 21.21
C ASP A 327 -2.62 -29.84 21.80
N ASP A 328 -3.44 -29.06 21.09
CA ASP A 328 -3.86 -27.71 21.47
C ASP A 328 -5.17 -27.73 22.31
N GLN A 329 -5.62 -28.92 22.75
CA GLN A 329 -6.83 -29.07 23.57
C GLN A 329 -6.80 -28.20 24.84
N HIS A 330 -5.65 -28.12 25.50
CA HIS A 330 -5.46 -27.29 26.68
C HIS A 330 -5.63 -25.78 26.38
N ILE A 331 -5.26 -25.34 25.18
CA ILE A 331 -5.46 -23.96 24.71
C ILE A 331 -6.95 -23.68 24.51
N ALA A 332 -7.66 -24.61 23.85
CA ALA A 332 -9.10 -24.51 23.65
C ALA A 332 -9.85 -24.45 25.00
N GLN A 333 -9.46 -25.27 25.98
CA GLN A 333 -10.01 -25.25 27.33
C GLN A 333 -9.75 -23.92 28.05
N LYS A 334 -8.54 -23.37 27.95
CA LYS A 334 -8.21 -22.06 28.52
C LYS A 334 -9.05 -20.94 27.88
N MET A 335 -9.23 -20.98 26.56
CA MET A 335 -10.11 -20.01 25.87
C MET A 335 -11.58 -20.15 26.25
N ASP A 336 -12.07 -21.38 26.39
CA ASP A 336 -13.41 -21.67 26.90
C ASP A 336 -13.60 -21.11 28.32
N GLY A 337 -12.62 -21.29 29.20
CA GLY A 337 -12.61 -20.71 30.54
C GLY A 337 -12.63 -19.18 30.53
N TYR A 338 -11.87 -18.54 29.63
CA TYR A 338 -11.94 -17.09 29.43
C TYR A 338 -13.35 -16.65 29.01
N PHE A 339 -13.97 -17.33 28.05
CA PHE A 339 -15.30 -16.95 27.57
C PHE A 339 -16.42 -17.21 28.58
N LYS A 340 -16.27 -18.24 29.44
CA LYS A 340 -17.12 -18.48 30.62
C LYS A 340 -16.89 -17.47 31.75
N GLY A 341 -15.71 -16.85 31.79
CA GLY A 341 -15.30 -15.96 32.87
C GLY A 341 -14.79 -16.69 34.11
N SER A 342 -14.35 -17.95 33.97
CA SER A 342 -13.69 -18.71 35.03
C SER A 342 -12.19 -18.47 35.09
N GLU A 343 -11.60 -17.89 34.04
CA GLU A 343 -10.18 -17.53 33.97
C GLU A 343 -9.92 -16.10 34.48
N PHE A 344 -8.73 -15.87 35.04
CA PHE A 344 -8.36 -14.57 35.58
C PHE A 344 -8.25 -13.49 34.49
N GLY A 345 -8.70 -12.28 34.82
CA GLY A 345 -8.46 -11.08 33.99
C GLY A 345 -9.55 -10.80 32.94
N PHE A 346 -10.54 -11.67 32.76
CA PHE A 346 -11.70 -11.41 31.90
C PHE A 346 -12.98 -12.06 32.44
N LYS A 347 -14.07 -11.29 32.51
CA LYS A 347 -15.32 -11.71 33.18
C LYS A 347 -16.22 -12.62 32.32
N GLY A 348 -15.77 -13.02 31.13
CA GLY A 348 -16.56 -13.80 30.18
C GLY A 348 -17.40 -12.95 29.22
N LEU A 349 -17.84 -13.57 28.12
CA LEU A 349 -18.60 -12.90 27.07
C LEU A 349 -19.96 -12.41 27.57
N THR A 350 -20.64 -13.22 28.38
CA THR A 350 -21.97 -12.88 28.91
C THR A 350 -21.93 -11.65 29.81
N LYS A 351 -20.87 -11.43 30.59
CA LYS A 351 -20.76 -10.24 31.44
C LYS A 351 -20.21 -9.02 30.70
N PHE A 352 -19.38 -9.22 29.68
CA PHE A 352 -18.68 -8.12 29.01
C PHE A 352 -19.41 -7.56 27.79
N ILE A 353 -20.00 -8.43 26.96
CA ILE A 353 -20.75 -8.05 25.74
C ILE A 353 -22.21 -8.50 25.77
N HIS A 354 -22.70 -9.00 26.91
CA HIS A 354 -24.07 -9.45 27.11
C HIS A 354 -24.52 -10.53 26.10
N THR A 355 -23.55 -11.31 25.61
CA THR A 355 -23.80 -12.41 24.68
C THR A 355 -23.85 -13.73 25.46
N PRO A 356 -24.93 -14.51 25.37
CA PRO A 356 -24.97 -15.86 25.91
C PRO A 356 -23.81 -16.70 25.35
N TYR A 357 -23.08 -17.39 26.22
CA TYR A 357 -21.99 -18.26 25.80
C TYR A 357 -22.36 -19.71 26.12
N HIS A 358 -22.61 -20.49 25.07
CA HIS A 358 -22.91 -21.92 25.15
C HIS A 358 -22.03 -22.71 24.17
N THR A 359 -21.58 -23.88 24.59
CA THR A 359 -20.90 -24.87 23.73
C THR A 359 -21.57 -26.22 23.90
N GLU A 360 -21.91 -26.86 22.79
CA GLU A 360 -22.59 -28.16 22.82
C GLU A 360 -21.56 -29.29 22.94
N LYS A 361 -21.83 -30.25 23.85
CA LYS A 361 -20.89 -31.33 24.13
C LYS A 361 -20.73 -32.22 22.90
N GLY A 362 -19.49 -32.43 22.46
CA GLY A 362 -19.18 -33.23 21.27
C GLY A 362 -19.37 -32.49 19.94
N PHE A 363 -19.77 -31.21 19.96
CA PHE A 363 -19.96 -30.43 18.73
C PHE A 363 -18.66 -29.82 18.20
N SER A 364 -17.67 -29.59 19.05
CA SER A 364 -16.34 -29.08 18.65
C SER A 364 -15.58 -30.08 17.79
N ILE A 365 -14.75 -29.57 16.88
CA ILE A 365 -13.96 -30.34 15.92
C ILE A 365 -12.52 -30.43 16.42
N ARG A 366 -12.02 -31.65 16.56
CA ARG A 366 -10.62 -31.93 16.88
C ARG A 366 -9.99 -32.65 15.69
N PHE A 367 -8.87 -32.13 15.20
CA PHE A 367 -8.10 -32.74 14.11
C PHE A 367 -6.72 -33.21 14.61
N ASP A 368 -6.14 -34.19 13.91
CA ASP A 368 -4.95 -34.92 14.34
C ASP A 368 -3.70 -34.60 13.51
N ASP A 369 -3.84 -34.27 12.22
CA ASP A 369 -2.73 -33.85 11.36
C ASP A 369 -2.48 -32.34 11.50
N ARG A 370 -1.32 -31.97 12.07
CA ARG A 370 -0.94 -30.56 12.22
C ARG A 370 -0.43 -29.95 10.92
N ASP A 371 0.21 -30.74 10.06
CA ASP A 371 0.90 -30.26 8.86
C ASP A 371 -0.05 -30.10 7.68
N ASP A 372 -1.04 -31.01 7.54
CA ASP A 372 -2.16 -30.86 6.61
C ASP A 372 -3.52 -31.09 7.30
N PRO A 373 -4.00 -30.13 8.10
CA PRO A 373 -5.28 -30.26 8.82
C PRO A 373 -6.51 -30.12 7.91
N TRP A 374 -6.33 -29.75 6.64
CA TRP A 374 -7.46 -29.36 5.78
C TRP A 374 -8.44 -30.50 5.48
N PRO A 375 -8.02 -31.72 5.12
CA PRO A 375 -8.93 -32.82 4.82
C PRO A 375 -9.87 -33.16 5.99
N GLU A 376 -9.31 -33.28 7.20
CA GLU A 376 -10.10 -33.60 8.41
C GLU A 376 -11.08 -32.47 8.75
N ILE A 377 -10.64 -31.22 8.69
CA ILE A 377 -11.50 -30.07 8.97
C ILE A 377 -12.62 -29.95 7.93
N TYR A 378 -12.30 -30.15 6.65
CA TYR A 378 -13.28 -30.09 5.56
C TYR A 378 -14.37 -31.15 5.76
N GLU A 379 -13.97 -32.41 5.95
CA GLU A 379 -14.91 -33.52 6.19
C GLU A 379 -15.76 -33.26 7.44
N ALA A 380 -15.15 -32.83 8.54
CA ALA A 380 -15.85 -32.59 9.80
C ALA A 380 -16.87 -31.44 9.74
N ILE A 381 -16.66 -30.42 8.88
CA ILE A 381 -17.60 -29.32 8.69
C ILE A 381 -18.70 -29.71 7.70
N THR A 382 -18.35 -30.32 6.56
CA THR A 382 -19.33 -30.69 5.52
C THR A 382 -20.31 -31.76 6.00
N ASN A 383 -19.87 -32.66 6.89
CA ASN A 383 -20.75 -33.68 7.48
C ASN A 383 -21.53 -33.17 8.70
N LYS A 384 -21.34 -31.92 9.12
CA LYS A 384 -21.99 -31.36 10.31
C LYS A 384 -23.31 -30.71 9.94
N HIS A 385 -24.34 -31.00 10.74
CA HIS A 385 -25.61 -30.31 10.62
C HIS A 385 -25.59 -29.00 11.43
N PHE A 386 -25.89 -27.89 10.76
CA PHE A 386 -26.09 -26.58 11.38
C PHE A 386 -27.59 -26.25 11.36
N GLU A 387 -28.17 -26.08 12.54
CA GLU A 387 -29.59 -25.72 12.69
C GLU A 387 -29.84 -24.28 12.22
N SER A 388 -30.84 -24.07 11.37
CA SER A 388 -31.09 -22.77 10.74
C SER A 388 -31.52 -21.65 11.71
N ASP A 389 -32.04 -22.01 12.89
CA ASP A 389 -32.49 -21.06 13.92
C ASP A 389 -31.43 -20.76 14.97
N ILE A 390 -30.25 -21.37 14.86
CA ILE A 390 -29.11 -21.16 15.75
C ILE A 390 -28.02 -20.40 15.00
N GLN A 391 -27.52 -19.32 15.61
CA GLN A 391 -26.35 -18.63 15.09
C GLN A 391 -25.09 -19.28 15.63
N TYR A 392 -24.31 -19.91 14.75
CA TYR A 392 -23.06 -20.57 15.13
C TYR A 392 -21.85 -19.64 15.01
N ILE A 393 -20.93 -19.76 15.97
CA ILE A 393 -19.59 -19.17 15.90
C ILE A 393 -18.53 -20.24 16.11
N ALA A 394 -17.64 -20.37 15.12
CA ALA A 394 -16.44 -21.18 15.24
C ALA A 394 -15.29 -20.39 15.88
N ILE A 395 -14.68 -20.95 16.92
CA ILE A 395 -13.41 -20.48 17.49
C ILE A 395 -12.29 -21.39 16.97
N TYR A 396 -11.53 -20.91 16.00
CA TYR A 396 -10.42 -21.66 15.42
C TYR A 396 -9.12 -21.34 16.16
N ILE A 397 -8.55 -22.34 16.83
CA ILE A 397 -7.21 -22.26 17.41
C ILE A 397 -6.22 -22.62 16.29
N SER A 398 -5.62 -21.60 15.68
CA SER A 398 -4.67 -21.78 14.58
C SER A 398 -3.36 -22.35 15.13
N PRO A 399 -2.88 -23.48 14.56
CA PRO A 399 -1.58 -24.06 14.94
C PRO A 399 -0.41 -23.24 14.37
N PHE A 400 -0.67 -22.32 13.43
CA PHE A 400 0.33 -21.51 12.76
C PHE A 400 0.09 -20.02 12.99
N SER A 401 1.19 -19.27 13.14
CA SER A 401 1.13 -17.81 13.20
C SER A 401 0.74 -17.21 11.85
N LYS A 402 0.02 -16.09 11.87
CA LYS A 402 -0.29 -15.31 10.65
C LYS A 402 0.95 -14.82 9.89
N ASN A 403 2.11 -14.80 10.55
CA ASN A 403 3.39 -14.38 9.99
C ASN A 403 4.30 -15.58 9.65
N ALA A 404 3.77 -16.81 9.66
CA ALA A 404 4.54 -17.99 9.27
C ALA A 404 5.09 -17.80 7.84
N PRO A 405 6.38 -18.11 7.60
CA PRO A 405 6.99 -17.98 6.27
C PRO A 405 6.22 -18.80 5.22
N ASP A 406 5.86 -20.02 5.58
CA ASP A 406 5.14 -20.97 4.73
C ASP A 406 3.72 -20.48 4.36
N LYS A 407 3.53 -20.26 3.04
CA LYS A 407 2.26 -19.84 2.44
C LYS A 407 1.17 -20.91 2.52
N SER A 408 1.54 -22.19 2.42
CA SER A 408 0.58 -23.30 2.44
C SER A 408 -0.21 -23.32 3.76
N ARG A 409 0.52 -23.10 4.86
CA ARG A 409 -0.03 -22.97 6.21
C ARG A 409 -0.97 -21.77 6.37
N ARG A 410 -0.67 -20.64 5.71
CA ARG A 410 -1.56 -19.46 5.66
C ARG A 410 -2.86 -19.72 4.87
N LYS A 411 -2.80 -20.54 3.81
CA LYS A 411 -3.97 -20.89 2.97
C LYS A 411 -5.07 -21.63 3.72
N ILE A 412 -4.72 -22.46 4.71
CA ILE A 412 -5.68 -23.22 5.52
C ILE A 412 -6.71 -22.29 6.18
N TYR A 413 -6.26 -21.17 6.75
CA TYR A 413 -7.16 -20.18 7.36
C TYR A 413 -8.18 -19.63 6.36
N TYR A 414 -7.75 -19.27 5.14
CA TYR A 414 -8.64 -18.72 4.13
C TYR A 414 -9.66 -19.74 3.66
N LYS A 415 -9.23 -20.99 3.42
CA LYS A 415 -10.12 -22.10 3.04
C LYS A 415 -11.16 -22.40 4.13
N LEU A 416 -10.73 -22.47 5.38
CA LEU A 416 -11.63 -22.68 6.53
C LEU A 416 -12.64 -21.54 6.66
N LYS A 417 -12.17 -20.29 6.55
CA LYS A 417 -13.06 -19.12 6.62
C LYS A 417 -14.10 -19.13 5.49
N GLU A 418 -13.69 -19.46 4.27
CA GLU A 418 -14.59 -19.57 3.13
C GLU A 418 -15.65 -20.66 3.36
N LEU A 419 -15.24 -21.85 3.80
CA LEU A 419 -16.15 -22.96 4.07
C LEU A 419 -17.17 -22.61 5.15
N LEU A 420 -16.73 -22.05 6.28
CA LEU A 420 -17.64 -21.64 7.35
C LEU A 420 -18.64 -20.57 6.89
N LEU A 421 -18.20 -19.61 6.06
CA LEU A 421 -19.11 -18.59 5.51
C LEU A 421 -20.17 -19.20 4.57
N LYS A 422 -19.82 -20.24 3.80
CA LYS A 422 -20.80 -20.98 2.96
C LYS A 422 -21.86 -21.68 3.80
N GLU A 423 -21.50 -22.15 4.99
CA GLU A 423 -22.41 -22.74 5.97
C GLU A 423 -23.13 -21.69 6.85
N GLY A 424 -22.96 -20.39 6.58
CA GLY A 424 -23.56 -19.32 7.40
C GLY A 424 -22.93 -19.17 8.80
N VAL A 425 -21.75 -19.76 9.03
CA VAL A 425 -21.05 -19.76 10.32
C VAL A 425 -20.01 -18.65 10.37
N SER A 426 -20.13 -17.77 11.36
CA SER A 426 -19.11 -16.77 11.66
C SER A 426 -17.90 -17.41 12.35
N SER A 427 -16.69 -16.89 12.13
CA SER A 427 -15.48 -17.46 12.73
C SER A 427 -14.58 -16.42 13.38
N GLN A 428 -13.96 -16.78 14.51
CA GLN A 428 -12.92 -16.01 15.18
C GLN A 428 -11.66 -16.87 15.33
N VAL A 429 -10.56 -16.38 14.76
CA VAL A 429 -9.28 -17.09 14.81
C VAL A 429 -8.45 -16.60 15.97
N ILE A 430 -7.80 -17.54 16.64
CA ILE A 430 -6.93 -17.35 17.79
C ILE A 430 -5.59 -18.00 17.46
N ASP A 431 -4.51 -17.26 17.67
CA ASP A 431 -3.15 -17.78 17.52
C ASP A 431 -2.78 -18.50 18.82
N GLY A 432 -2.68 -19.84 18.77
CA GLY A 432 -2.51 -20.67 19.95
C GLY A 432 -1.23 -20.37 20.73
N GLU A 433 -0.13 -20.10 20.01
CA GLU A 433 1.17 -19.76 20.61
C GLU A 433 1.08 -18.50 21.49
N LYS A 434 0.31 -17.50 21.06
CA LYS A 434 0.12 -16.26 21.84
C LYS A 434 -0.67 -16.48 23.12
N VAL A 435 -1.61 -17.42 23.14
CA VAL A 435 -2.39 -17.75 24.35
C VAL A 435 -1.51 -18.38 25.42
N LEU A 436 -0.50 -19.13 25.00
CA LEU A 436 0.45 -19.82 25.88
C LEU A 436 1.56 -18.89 26.36
N THR A 437 2.19 -18.15 25.44
CA THR A 437 3.40 -17.38 25.72
C THR A 437 3.12 -16.04 26.41
N ASN A 438 1.89 -15.53 26.35
CA ASN A 438 1.52 -14.26 26.97
C ASN A 438 0.72 -14.48 28.26
N GLU A 439 1.36 -14.35 29.42
CA GLU A 439 0.69 -14.41 30.72
C GLU A 439 -0.44 -13.38 30.87
N LYS A 440 -0.34 -12.25 30.15
CA LYS A 440 -1.35 -11.19 30.13
C LYS A 440 -2.22 -11.24 28.88
N TYR A 441 -2.45 -12.45 28.34
CA TYR A 441 -3.30 -12.65 27.16
C TYR A 441 -4.70 -12.06 27.35
N TYR A 442 -5.19 -11.99 28.60
CA TYR A 442 -6.49 -11.43 28.94
C TYR A 442 -6.70 -9.98 28.45
N TYR A 443 -5.64 -9.19 28.20
CA TYR A 443 -5.77 -7.87 27.56
C TYR A 443 -6.25 -7.93 26.10
N SER A 444 -6.13 -9.09 25.44
CA SER A 444 -6.63 -9.31 24.08
C SER A 444 -8.12 -9.64 24.05
N LEU A 445 -8.68 -10.16 25.14
CA LEU A 445 -10.04 -10.69 25.19
C LEU A 445 -11.12 -9.64 24.97
N PRO A 446 -11.00 -8.40 25.47
CA PRO A 446 -11.97 -7.35 25.15
C PRO A 446 -12.08 -7.09 23.65
N ASN A 447 -10.94 -7.04 22.93
CA ASN A 447 -10.95 -6.86 21.48
C ASN A 447 -11.58 -8.06 20.76
N ILE A 448 -11.30 -9.28 21.22
CA ILE A 448 -11.91 -10.52 20.69
C ILE A 448 -13.42 -10.51 20.92
N ALA A 449 -13.88 -10.16 22.12
CA ALA A 449 -15.29 -10.10 22.46
C ALA A 449 -16.04 -9.03 21.65
N ILE A 450 -15.46 -7.84 21.48
CA ILE A 450 -16.02 -6.78 20.63
C ILE A 450 -16.15 -7.26 19.18
N ALA A 451 -15.15 -7.96 18.65
CA ALA A 451 -15.20 -8.53 17.30
C ALA A 451 -16.25 -9.63 17.16
N ILE A 452 -16.42 -10.48 18.19
CA ILE A 452 -17.48 -11.49 18.26
C ILE A 452 -18.86 -10.81 18.23
N LEU A 453 -19.08 -9.79 19.05
CA LEU A 453 -20.32 -9.03 19.09
C LEU A 453 -20.68 -8.45 17.72
N ALA A 454 -19.71 -7.83 17.04
CA ALA A 454 -19.92 -7.26 15.71
C ALA A 454 -20.27 -8.33 14.65
N LYS A 455 -19.66 -9.51 14.72
CA LYS A 455 -20.00 -10.67 13.85
C LYS A 455 -21.38 -11.24 14.12
N LEU A 456 -21.93 -10.97 15.30
CA LEU A 456 -23.30 -11.29 15.69
C LEU A 456 -24.28 -10.16 15.37
N ASN A 457 -23.88 -9.17 14.55
CA ASN A 457 -24.65 -7.96 14.24
C ASN A 457 -24.97 -7.06 15.44
N GLY A 458 -24.28 -7.24 16.57
CA GLY A 458 -24.35 -6.29 17.68
C GLY A 458 -23.54 -5.03 17.40
N ILE A 459 -23.86 -3.96 18.12
CA ILE A 459 -23.20 -2.66 17.98
C ILE A 459 -22.44 -2.37 19.27
N PRO A 460 -21.10 -2.50 19.30
CA PRO A 460 -20.31 -2.23 20.51
C PRO A 460 -20.51 -0.80 21.02
N TRP A 461 -20.38 0.18 20.12
CA TRP A 461 -20.63 1.59 20.37
C TRP A 461 -20.86 2.31 19.04
N LYS A 462 -21.36 3.54 19.11
CA LYS A 462 -21.43 4.47 17.97
C LYS A 462 -20.90 5.84 18.36
N LEU A 463 -20.69 6.72 17.39
CA LEU A 463 -20.37 8.12 17.68
C LEU A 463 -21.57 8.80 18.36
N ASP A 464 -21.30 9.55 19.43
CA ASP A 464 -22.26 10.40 20.14
C ASP A 464 -22.52 11.67 19.31
N THR A 465 -23.21 11.50 18.19
CA THR A 465 -23.56 12.57 17.26
C THR A 465 -25.03 12.48 16.86
N LYS A 466 -25.59 13.61 16.46
CA LYS A 466 -26.94 13.65 15.89
C LYS A 466 -26.96 12.82 14.61
N LEU A 467 -27.94 11.92 14.50
CA LEU A 467 -28.18 11.20 13.26
C LEU A 467 -28.49 12.21 12.15
N LYS A 468 -27.85 12.03 11.01
CA LYS A 468 -28.05 12.82 9.80
C LYS A 468 -28.45 11.89 8.66
N ASN A 469 -29.20 12.42 7.70
CA ASN A 469 -29.53 11.71 6.46
C ASN A 469 -28.34 11.81 5.48
N GLU A 470 -27.19 11.28 5.90
CA GLU A 470 -25.94 11.27 5.14
C GLU A 470 -25.51 9.81 4.92
N LEU A 471 -25.12 9.45 3.69
CA LEU A 471 -24.51 8.17 3.37
C LEU A 471 -23.03 8.40 3.05
N ILE A 472 -22.15 7.76 3.82
CA ILE A 472 -20.71 7.76 3.55
C ILE A 472 -20.34 6.40 2.97
N VAL A 473 -19.87 6.39 1.72
CA VAL A 473 -19.41 5.17 1.04
C VAL A 473 -17.89 5.17 1.01
N GLY A 474 -17.27 4.19 1.69
CA GLY A 474 -15.83 3.96 1.61
C GLY A 474 -15.50 2.97 0.51
N ILE A 475 -14.66 3.36 -0.44
CA ILE A 475 -14.13 2.47 -1.49
C ILE A 475 -12.68 2.13 -1.15
N GLY A 476 -12.39 0.85 -0.92
CA GLY A 476 -11.04 0.34 -0.71
C GLY A 476 -10.65 -0.59 -1.85
N ALA A 477 -9.50 -0.36 -2.48
CA ALA A 477 -8.92 -1.27 -3.47
C ALA A 477 -7.78 -2.07 -2.82
N PHE A 478 -7.81 -3.39 -2.97
CA PHE A 478 -6.74 -4.29 -2.53
C PHE A 478 -6.34 -5.17 -3.71
N ARG A 479 -5.04 -5.22 -4.04
CA ARG A 479 -4.50 -6.14 -5.02
C ARG A 479 -3.84 -7.30 -4.27
N ASN A 480 -4.34 -8.51 -4.46
CA ASN A 480 -3.67 -9.72 -4.00
C ASN A 480 -2.65 -10.15 -5.06
N SER A 481 -1.37 -10.05 -4.78
CA SER A 481 -0.32 -10.51 -5.71
C SER A 481 -0.21 -12.04 -5.80
N GLU A 482 -0.85 -12.79 -4.90
CA GLU A 482 -0.78 -14.26 -4.86
C GLU A 482 -1.92 -14.96 -5.59
N VAL A 483 -2.97 -14.23 -5.95
CA VAL A 483 -4.14 -14.77 -6.67
C VAL A 483 -4.40 -13.80 -7.81
N ASP A 484 -3.88 -14.13 -8.98
CA ASP A 484 -4.00 -13.34 -10.20
C ASP A 484 -5.44 -13.43 -10.73
N ILE A 485 -6.37 -12.84 -9.99
CA ILE A 485 -7.77 -12.67 -10.39
C ILE A 485 -7.93 -11.18 -10.64
N GLN A 486 -7.96 -10.83 -11.92
CA GLN A 486 -8.21 -9.49 -12.43
C GLN A 486 -9.70 -9.16 -12.38
#